data_AF-A0A067PTW9-F1
#
_entry.id   AF-A0A067PTW9-F1
#
_cell.length_a   1.000
_cell.length_b   1.000
_cell.length_c   1.000
_cell.angle_alpha   90.00
_cell.angle_beta   90.00
_cell.angle_gamma   90.00
#
_symmetry.space_group_name_H-M   'P 1'
#
loop_
_entity.id
_entity.type
_entity.pdbx_description
1 polymer ?
#
loop_
_entity_poly.entity_id
_entity_poly.type
_entity_poly.pdbx_seq_one_letter_code
_entity_poly.pdbx_strand_id
1 'polypeptide(L)'
;MSGHSEDQEEHSVIRTEEPVVAKPGSFVITWGVHMNKLVSEIGPDWIHWTLHDADYRDSREFKDDADAYLKYLGENPGETVFPFGNKYLGKGLNEFDDPGYLRWCCEEEWTAEKYPEWHKLTLQLLQMRYPARK
;
A
#
# COMPACT_ATOMS: atom_id res chain seq x y z
N MET A 1 -12.21 -55.71 -36.14
CA MET A 1 -12.78 -55.64 -34.79
C MET A 1 -11.71 -55.06 -33.87
N SER A 2 -12.04 -53.94 -33.22
CA SER A 2 -11.57 -53.43 -31.91
C SER A 2 -10.05 -53.28 -31.65
N GLY A 3 -9.53 -52.23 -31.02
CA GLY A 3 -10.08 -51.12 -30.23
C GLY A 3 -9.10 -49.92 -30.26
N HIS A 4 -9.54 -48.68 -30.00
CA HIS A 4 -9.69 -48.07 -28.66
C HIS A 4 -8.35 -48.07 -27.88
N SER A 5 -7.79 -46.96 -27.39
CA SER A 5 -8.32 -45.60 -27.22
C SER A 5 -7.18 -44.59 -27.11
N GLU A 6 -7.55 -43.33 -27.33
CA GLU A 6 -6.77 -42.13 -27.06
C GLU A 6 -6.48 -41.98 -25.57
N ASP A 7 -5.20 -41.87 -25.20
CA ASP A 7 -4.79 -41.32 -23.90
C ASP A 7 -4.55 -39.82 -24.07
N GLN A 8 -5.55 -39.01 -23.68
CA GLN A 8 -5.38 -37.58 -23.47
C GLN A 8 -5.04 -37.35 -21.99
N GLU A 9 -3.80 -36.97 -21.74
CA GLU A 9 -3.29 -36.60 -20.42
C GLU A 9 -3.79 -35.18 -20.08
N GLU A 10 -4.88 -35.11 -19.32
CA GLU A 10 -5.50 -33.88 -18.86
C GLU A 10 -4.64 -33.26 -17.75
N HIS A 11 -3.74 -32.35 -18.14
CA HIS A 11 -2.99 -31.50 -17.21
C HIS A 11 -3.97 -30.58 -16.45
N SER A 12 -4.35 -30.98 -15.23
CA SER A 12 -5.12 -30.16 -14.31
C SER A 12 -4.28 -28.94 -13.90
N VAL A 13 -4.57 -27.78 -14.48
CA VAL A 13 -4.05 -26.49 -14.04
C VAL A 13 -4.67 -26.19 -12.67
N ILE A 14 -3.92 -26.44 -11.60
CA ILE A 14 -4.27 -25.96 -10.27
C ILE A 14 -4.16 -24.43 -10.33
N ARG A 15 -5.29 -23.76 -10.51
CA ARG A 15 -5.40 -22.31 -10.34
C ARG A 15 -5.26 -22.05 -8.83
N THR A 16 -4.06 -21.68 -8.39
CA THR A 16 -3.87 -21.11 -7.07
C THR A 16 -4.62 -19.78 -7.06
N GLU A 17 -5.82 -19.76 -6.48
CA GLU A 17 -6.57 -18.53 -6.27
C GLU A 17 -5.73 -17.60 -5.39
N GLU A 18 -5.36 -16.42 -5.92
CA GLU A 18 -4.72 -15.40 -5.11
C GLU A 18 -5.66 -15.01 -3.96
N PRO A 19 -5.17 -14.91 -2.72
CA PRO A 19 -6.00 -14.53 -1.59
C PRO A 19 -6.58 -13.13 -1.84
N VAL A 20 -7.90 -13.04 -1.99
CA VAL A 20 -8.60 -11.77 -2.16
C VAL A 20 -8.80 -11.14 -0.79
N VAL A 21 -8.01 -10.11 -0.48
CA VAL A 21 -8.19 -9.30 0.74
C VAL A 21 -9.44 -8.44 0.57
N ALA A 22 -10.50 -8.75 1.31
CA ALA A 22 -11.80 -8.07 1.19
C ALA A 22 -11.75 -6.59 1.61
N LYS A 23 -10.88 -6.23 2.55
CA LYS A 23 -10.67 -4.86 3.02
C LYS A 23 -9.17 -4.62 3.23
N PRO A 24 -8.45 -4.09 2.23
CA PRO A 24 -7.03 -3.79 2.37
C PRO A 24 -6.74 -2.84 3.53
N GLY A 25 -5.70 -3.15 4.30
CA GLY A 25 -5.27 -2.35 5.45
C GLY A 25 -6.01 -2.67 6.74
N SER A 26 -6.76 -3.78 6.78
CA SER A 26 -7.59 -4.17 7.94
C SER A 26 -6.85 -5.02 8.97
N PHE A 27 -5.62 -5.44 8.68
CA PHE A 27 -4.82 -6.22 9.62
C PHE A 27 -4.43 -5.37 10.83
N VAL A 28 -4.68 -5.87 12.03
CA VAL A 28 -4.23 -5.26 13.29
C VAL A 28 -2.81 -5.72 13.59
N ILE A 29 -1.87 -4.79 13.62
CA ILE A 29 -0.47 -5.04 13.93
C ILE A 29 -0.36 -5.46 15.40
N THR A 30 0.26 -6.60 15.68
CA THR A 30 0.42 -7.14 17.05
C THR A 30 1.85 -7.01 17.59
N TRP A 31 2.71 -6.23 16.92
CA TRP A 31 4.12 -6.06 17.29
C TRP A 31 4.67 -4.66 16.99
N GLY A 32 5.88 -4.38 17.49
CA GLY A 32 6.65 -3.19 17.14
C GLY A 32 6.03 -1.87 17.61
N VAL A 33 6.49 -0.77 17.01
CA VAL A 33 6.09 0.60 17.37
C VAL A 33 4.63 0.93 16.99
N HIS A 34 4.00 0.10 16.18
CA HIS A 34 2.62 0.26 15.71
C HIS A 34 1.67 -0.83 16.23
N MET A 35 2.03 -1.49 17.33
CA MET A 35 1.16 -2.45 17.99
C MET A 35 -0.23 -1.85 18.29
N ASN A 36 -1.27 -2.65 18.03
CA ASN A 36 -2.69 -2.32 18.13
C ASN A 36 -3.21 -1.29 17.13
N LYS A 37 -2.44 -0.97 16.08
CA LYS A 37 -2.91 -0.14 14.96
C LYS A 37 -3.25 -1.01 13.76
N LEU A 38 -4.19 -0.55 12.96
CA LEU A 38 -4.45 -1.11 11.64
C LEU A 38 -3.34 -0.71 10.68
N VAL A 39 -3.08 -1.56 9.69
CA VAL A 39 -2.18 -1.23 8.57
C VAL A 39 -2.59 0.11 7.91
N SER A 40 -3.90 0.37 7.77
CA SER A 40 -4.41 1.61 7.19
C SER A 40 -4.16 2.88 8.01
N GLU A 41 -3.72 2.77 9.25
CA GLU A 41 -3.44 3.92 10.13
C GLU A 41 -1.95 4.32 10.11
N ILE A 42 -1.14 3.60 9.33
CA ILE A 42 0.32 3.74 9.30
C ILE A 42 0.77 4.35 7.97
N GLY A 43 1.86 5.11 8.01
CA GLY A 43 2.48 5.64 6.81
C GLY A 43 2.98 4.53 5.87
N PRO A 44 2.85 4.71 4.55
CA PRO A 44 3.16 3.67 3.56
C PRO A 44 4.63 3.23 3.60
N ASP A 45 5.54 4.12 3.97
CA ASP A 45 6.97 3.83 4.07
C ASP A 45 7.31 2.79 5.13
N TRP A 46 6.62 2.84 6.28
CA TRP A 46 6.84 1.83 7.32
C TRP A 46 6.31 0.46 6.88
N ILE A 47 5.19 0.45 6.15
CA ILE A 47 4.58 -0.77 5.61
C ILE A 47 5.52 -1.39 4.57
N HIS A 48 6.00 -0.59 3.62
CA HIS A 48 6.97 -1.00 2.60
C HIS A 48 8.26 -1.54 3.25
N TRP A 49 8.85 -0.79 4.17
CA TRP A 49 10.06 -1.21 4.89
C TRP A 49 9.83 -2.55 5.61
N THR A 50 8.70 -2.71 6.30
CA THR A 50 8.37 -3.95 7.02
C THR A 50 8.21 -5.14 6.07
N LEU A 51 7.64 -4.93 4.88
CA LEU A 51 7.44 -5.97 3.87
C LEU A 51 8.75 -6.40 3.20
N HIS A 52 9.64 -5.46 2.88
CA HIS A 52 10.74 -5.69 1.94
C HIS A 52 12.13 -5.67 2.57
N ASP A 53 12.35 -4.89 3.62
CA ASP A 53 13.69 -4.63 4.15
C ASP A 53 13.91 -5.23 5.53
N ALA A 54 12.86 -5.23 6.34
CA ALA A 54 12.98 -5.47 7.76
C ALA A 54 13.16 -6.97 8.10
N ASP A 55 12.77 -7.88 7.20
CA ASP A 55 12.82 -9.35 7.36
C ASP A 55 12.31 -9.86 8.73
N TYR A 56 11.51 -9.06 9.44
CA TYR A 56 11.31 -9.30 10.86
C TYR A 56 10.27 -10.39 11.12
N ARG A 57 9.37 -10.72 10.18
CA ARG A 57 8.25 -11.64 10.44
C ARG A 57 7.67 -12.32 9.19
N ASP A 58 7.44 -13.62 9.31
CA ASP A 58 6.69 -14.41 8.34
C ASP A 58 5.21 -14.53 8.73
N SER A 59 4.53 -13.39 8.87
CA SER A 59 3.06 -13.37 8.99
C SER A 59 2.47 -13.21 7.61
N ARG A 60 1.99 -14.31 7.02
CA ARG A 60 1.35 -14.29 5.70
C ARG A 60 0.14 -13.35 5.66
N GLU A 61 -0.68 -13.33 6.71
CA GLU A 61 -1.86 -12.46 6.80
C GLU A 61 -1.49 -10.97 6.74
N PHE A 62 -0.42 -10.58 7.45
CA PHE A 62 0.08 -9.21 7.35
C PHE A 62 0.63 -8.92 5.96
N LYS A 63 1.43 -9.83 5.40
CA LYS A 63 2.04 -9.63 4.07
C LYS A 63 0.96 -9.44 3.00
N ASP A 64 -0.05 -10.30 3.00
CA ASP A 64 -1.16 -10.24 2.06
C ASP A 64 -1.98 -8.94 2.22
N ASP A 65 -2.34 -8.55 3.46
CA ASP A 65 -3.09 -7.31 3.72
C ASP A 65 -2.29 -6.04 3.43
N ALA A 66 -1.00 -6.02 3.79
CA ALA A 66 -0.12 -4.88 3.58
C ALA A 66 0.21 -4.67 2.10
N ASP A 67 0.48 -5.74 1.34
CA ASP A 67 0.68 -5.66 -0.11
C ASP A 67 -0.61 -5.20 -0.82
N ALA A 68 -1.76 -5.76 -0.43
CA ALA A 68 -3.06 -5.31 -0.94
C ALA A 68 -3.32 -3.84 -0.62
N TYR A 69 -2.91 -3.36 0.57
CA TYR A 69 -3.09 -1.97 0.96
C TYR A 69 -2.16 -1.02 0.18
N LEU A 70 -0.89 -1.38 -0.04
CA LEU A 70 0.01 -0.57 -0.87
C LEU A 70 -0.49 -0.47 -2.32
N LYS A 71 -1.04 -1.56 -2.88
CA LYS A 71 -1.72 -1.53 -4.19
C LYS A 71 -2.93 -0.61 -4.18
N TYR A 72 -3.79 -0.72 -3.15
CA TYR A 72 -4.94 0.16 -2.97
C TYR A 72 -4.55 1.64 -2.90
N LEU A 73 -3.47 1.99 -2.20
CA LEU A 73 -2.96 3.36 -2.14
C LEU A 73 -2.50 3.87 -3.50
N GLY A 74 -1.91 3.01 -4.34
CA GLY A 74 -1.54 3.36 -5.71
C GLY A 74 -2.75 3.77 -6.57
N GLU A 75 -3.93 3.22 -6.30
CA GLU A 75 -5.18 3.59 -6.99
C GLU A 75 -5.91 4.75 -6.28
N ASN A 76 -5.72 4.87 -4.96
CA ASN A 76 -6.41 5.81 -4.08
C ASN A 76 -5.40 6.61 -3.24
N PRO A 77 -4.53 7.43 -3.87
CA PRO A 77 -3.41 8.06 -3.17
C PRO A 77 -3.83 9.03 -2.06
N GLY A 78 -5.08 9.50 -2.09
CA GLY A 78 -5.63 10.34 -1.02
C GLY A 78 -5.88 9.61 0.30
N GLU A 79 -5.92 8.28 0.29
CA GLU A 79 -6.09 7.45 1.50
C GLU A 79 -4.78 7.25 2.25
N THR A 80 -3.65 7.69 1.69
CA THR A 80 -2.38 7.67 2.42
C THR A 80 -2.45 8.63 3.61
N VAL A 81 -1.77 8.28 4.70
CA VAL A 81 -1.69 9.13 5.90
C VAL A 81 -0.37 9.89 5.95
N PHE A 82 -0.35 11.05 6.62
CA PHE A 82 0.90 11.76 6.90
C PHE A 82 1.81 10.95 7.85
N PRO A 83 3.08 10.69 7.47
CA PRO A 83 4.01 9.96 8.33
C PRO A 83 4.81 10.87 9.26
N PHE A 84 4.62 12.19 9.17
CA PHE A 84 5.37 13.18 9.94
C PHE A 84 4.50 14.38 10.37
N GLY A 85 5.09 15.23 11.22
CA GLY A 85 4.51 16.49 11.67
C GLY A 85 3.43 16.28 12.73
N ASN A 86 3.65 16.80 13.95
CA ASN A 86 2.77 16.56 15.10
C ASN A 86 1.28 16.91 14.85
N LYS A 87 1.01 17.90 13.98
CA LYS A 87 -0.36 18.35 13.68
C LYS A 87 -1.10 17.40 12.72
N TYR A 88 -0.38 16.70 11.86
CA TYR A 88 -0.94 15.96 10.73
C TYR A 88 -0.67 14.46 10.79
N LEU A 89 0.28 14.01 11.60
CA LEU A 89 0.65 12.61 11.77
C LEU A 89 -0.57 11.70 11.90
N GLY A 90 -0.67 10.71 11.01
CA GLY A 90 -1.75 9.72 10.97
C GLY A 90 -3.05 10.20 10.33
N LYS A 91 -3.16 11.45 9.88
CA LYS A 91 -4.33 11.94 9.15
C LYS A 91 -4.22 11.61 7.67
N GLY A 92 -5.35 11.22 7.07
CA GLY A 92 -5.43 10.95 5.63
C GLY A 92 -5.27 12.21 4.78
N LEU A 93 -4.61 12.11 3.63
CA LEU A 93 -4.45 13.23 2.71
C LEU A 93 -5.79 13.68 2.11
N ASN A 94 -6.79 12.80 2.05
CA ASN A 94 -8.11 13.11 1.53
C ASN A 94 -8.80 14.21 2.36
N GLU A 95 -8.52 14.25 3.66
CA GLU A 95 -9.06 15.23 4.62
C GLU A 95 -8.24 16.54 4.64
N PHE A 96 -7.17 16.61 3.87
CA PHE A 96 -6.24 17.72 3.85
C PHE A 96 -6.46 18.62 2.63
N ASP A 97 -6.87 19.88 2.89
CA ASP A 97 -7.21 20.87 1.85
C ASP A 97 -6.23 22.06 1.84
N ASP A 98 -4.94 21.76 1.87
CA ASP A 98 -3.88 22.76 1.64
C ASP A 98 -2.89 22.23 0.58
N PRO A 99 -3.20 22.41 -0.72
CA PRO A 99 -2.31 21.97 -1.78
C PRO A 99 -0.97 22.72 -1.79
N GLY A 100 -0.89 23.92 -1.20
CA GLY A 100 0.36 24.67 -1.08
C GLY A 100 1.32 23.98 -0.12
N TYR A 101 0.82 23.55 1.05
CA TYR A 101 1.60 22.78 2.00
C TYR A 101 2.02 21.41 1.45
N LEU A 102 1.13 20.69 0.76
CA LEU A 102 1.48 19.40 0.14
C LEU A 102 2.58 19.56 -0.93
N ARG A 103 2.48 20.59 -1.77
CA ARG A 103 3.52 20.89 -2.77
C ARG A 103 4.85 21.22 -2.12
N TRP A 104 4.82 22.11 -1.12
CA TRP A 104 6.02 22.45 -0.35
C TRP A 104 6.65 21.19 0.25
N CYS A 105 5.88 20.31 0.89
CA CYS A 105 6.40 19.03 1.37
C CYS A 105 7.08 18.24 0.25
N CYS A 106 6.44 18.07 -0.91
CA CYS A 106 7.02 17.32 -2.03
C CYS A 106 8.25 17.98 -2.68
N GLU A 107 8.48 19.28 -2.47
CA GLU A 107 9.67 20.01 -2.94
C GLU A 107 10.87 19.82 -2.00
N GLU A 108 10.62 19.46 -0.74
CA GLU A 108 11.67 19.26 0.25
C GLU A 108 12.38 17.92 0.06
N GLU A 109 13.70 17.93 -0.17
CA GLU A 109 14.52 16.73 -0.42
C GLU A 109 14.35 15.65 0.65
N TRP A 110 14.26 16.06 1.93
CA TRP A 110 14.13 15.10 3.03
C TRP A 110 12.86 14.26 2.97
N THR A 111 11.80 14.74 2.30
CA THR A 111 10.57 13.94 2.16
C THR A 111 10.78 12.79 1.19
N ALA A 112 11.42 13.05 0.05
CA ALA A 112 11.73 12.01 -0.93
C ALA A 112 12.75 10.99 -0.38
N GLU A 113 13.69 11.44 0.46
CA GLU A 113 14.70 10.56 1.08
C GLU A 113 14.13 9.70 2.21
N LYS A 114 13.33 10.29 3.11
CA LYS A 114 12.86 9.60 4.33
C LYS A 114 11.52 8.90 4.14
N TYR A 115 10.70 9.39 3.22
CA TYR A 115 9.32 8.94 3.00
C TYR A 115 9.04 8.77 1.49
N PRO A 116 9.82 7.95 0.75
CA PRO A 116 9.71 7.81 -0.70
C PRO A 116 8.32 7.35 -1.19
N GLU A 117 7.66 6.41 -0.50
CA GLU A 117 6.34 5.93 -0.91
C GLU A 117 5.28 6.99 -0.65
N TRP A 118 5.32 7.65 0.52
CA TRP A 118 4.42 8.77 0.78
C TRP A 118 4.61 9.91 -0.21
N HIS A 119 5.86 10.26 -0.54
CA HIS A 119 6.20 11.32 -1.49
C HIS A 119 5.62 11.04 -2.87
N LYS A 120 5.83 9.82 -3.38
CA LYS A 120 5.27 9.33 -4.64
C LYS A 120 3.74 9.41 -4.67
N LEU A 121 3.06 8.90 -3.65
CA LEU A 121 1.59 8.93 -3.54
C LEU A 121 1.06 10.37 -3.46
N THR A 122 1.74 11.23 -2.73
CA THR A 122 1.36 12.65 -2.59
C THR A 122 1.51 13.39 -3.93
N LEU A 123 2.59 13.16 -4.68
CA LEU A 123 2.75 13.70 -6.03
C LEU A 123 1.64 13.22 -6.98
N GLN A 124 1.29 11.94 -6.93
CA GLN A 124 0.19 11.37 -7.71
C GLN A 124 -1.15 12.05 -7.35
N LEU A 125 -1.43 12.22 -6.06
CA LEU A 125 -2.62 12.94 -5.58
C LEU A 125 -2.67 14.38 -6.10
N LEU A 126 -1.55 15.10 -6.03
CA LEU A 126 -1.45 16.48 -6.51
C LEU A 126 -1.74 16.59 -8.01
N GLN A 127 -1.24 15.65 -8.81
CA GLN A 127 -1.53 15.58 -10.25
C GLN A 127 -3.01 15.30 -10.53
N MET A 128 -3.64 14.42 -9.74
CA MET A 128 -5.05 14.06 -9.88
C MET A 128 -6.00 15.18 -9.46
N ARG A 129 -5.78 15.79 -8.30
CA ARG A 129 -6.68 16.81 -7.71
C ARG A 129 -6.44 18.22 -8.23
N TYR A 130 -5.19 18.56 -8.56
CA TYR A 130 -4.78 19.92 -8.90
C TYR A 130 -3.95 19.94 -10.19
N PRO A 131 -4.50 19.47 -11.32
CA PRO A 131 -3.79 19.48 -12.59
C PRO A 131 -3.40 20.92 -12.96
N ALA A 132 -2.20 21.09 -13.51
CA ALA A 132 -1.77 22.39 -14.03
C ALA A 132 -2.82 22.87 -15.06
N ARG A 133 -3.34 24.09 -14.86
CA ARG A 133 -4.22 24.70 -15.86
C ARG A 133 -3.41 24.84 -17.16
N LYS A 134 -3.92 24.23 -18.23
CA LYS A 134 -3.39 24.38 -19.59
C LYS A 134 -3.54 25.81 -20.07
#